data_AF-A0A543KTY4-F1
#
_entry.id   AF-A0A543KTY4-F1
#
_cell.length_a   1.000
_cell.length_b   1.000
_cell.length_c   1.000
_cell.angle_alpha   90.00
_cell.angle_beta   90.00
_cell.angle_gamma   90.00
#
_symmetry.space_group_name_H-M   'P 1'
#
loop_
_entity.id
_entity.type
_entity.pdbx_description
1 polymer ?
#
loop_
_entity_poly.entity_id
_entity_poly.type
_entity_poly.pdbx_seq_one_letter_code
_entity_poly.pdbx_strand_id
1 'polypeptide(L)'
;MIKGFKEFILRGNVIDLAVAVVIGGAFGALVNSVVEAVINPILALFMKADAGGNIGFTVPGLYGDVTFPIGNLITAIITFLVTALVVYLVFVYPMNTWKERQAAKAGVDQTKEEPLPNEQELLIQIRDLLQDRKLLDERGAPVAPAPTAPETT
;
A
#
# COMPACT_ATOMS: atom_id res chain seq x y z
N MET A 1 16.10 -22.36 -19.98
CA MET A 1 15.28 -21.13 -19.95
C MET A 1 14.02 -21.30 -19.08
N ILE A 2 13.18 -22.30 -19.34
CA ILE A 2 11.92 -22.52 -18.56
C ILE A 2 12.17 -22.80 -17.06
N LYS A 3 13.22 -23.55 -16.70
CA LYS A 3 13.62 -23.76 -15.28
C LYS A 3 14.01 -22.45 -14.57
N GLY A 4 14.86 -21.63 -15.20
CA GLY A 4 15.29 -20.35 -14.63
C GLY A 4 14.15 -19.31 -14.54
N PHE A 5 13.19 -19.35 -15.46
CA PHE A 5 11.98 -18.54 -15.39
C PHE A 5 11.07 -18.97 -14.23
N LYS A 6 10.91 -20.28 -14.01
CA LYS A 6 10.19 -20.82 -12.85
C LYS A 6 10.87 -20.41 -11.52
N GLU A 7 12.20 -20.50 -11.42
CA GLU A 7 12.96 -20.05 -10.23
C GLU A 7 12.89 -18.53 -10.01
N PHE A 8 12.75 -17.75 -11.07
CA PHE A 8 12.54 -16.30 -10.99
C PHE A 8 11.14 -15.94 -10.46
N ILE A 9 10.10 -16.58 -10.98
CA ILE A 9 8.71 -16.37 -10.52
C ILE A 9 8.52 -16.88 -9.09
N LEU A 10 9.10 -18.04 -8.73
CA LEU A 10 9.01 -18.58 -7.38
C LEU A 10 9.66 -17.70 -6.30
N ARG A 11 10.40 -16.66 -6.69
CA ARG A 11 10.83 -15.59 -5.79
C ARG A 11 9.60 -14.75 -5.43
N GLY A 12 8.88 -15.14 -4.37
CA GLY A 12 7.52 -14.67 -4.03
C GLY A 12 7.25 -13.16 -4.17
N ASN A 13 8.23 -12.31 -3.86
CA ASN A 13 8.14 -10.86 -4.05
C ASN A 13 7.79 -10.43 -5.49
N VAL A 14 8.15 -11.22 -6.51
CA VAL A 14 7.85 -10.92 -7.93
C VAL A 14 6.39 -11.27 -8.27
N ILE A 15 5.86 -12.37 -7.72
CA ILE A 15 4.46 -12.77 -7.96
C ILE A 15 3.52 -11.73 -7.37
N ASP A 16 3.74 -11.34 -6.12
CA ASP A 16 2.85 -10.39 -5.42
C ASP A 16 2.84 -9.03 -6.14
N LEU A 17 4.01 -8.56 -6.58
CA LEU A 17 4.13 -7.34 -7.37
C LEU A 17 3.43 -7.48 -8.72
N ALA A 18 3.63 -8.60 -9.44
CA ALA A 18 2.99 -8.84 -10.73
C ALA A 18 1.46 -8.87 -10.62
N VAL A 19 0.93 -9.54 -9.60
CA VAL A 19 -0.51 -9.60 -9.32
C VAL A 19 -1.04 -8.22 -8.99
N ALA A 20 -0.34 -7.44 -8.16
CA ALA A 20 -0.75 -6.08 -7.82
C ALA A 20 -0.85 -5.17 -9.05
N VAL A 21 0.11 -5.23 -9.97
CA VAL A 21 0.10 -4.43 -11.21
C VAL A 21 -1.04 -4.84 -12.15
N VAL A 22 -1.25 -6.14 -12.34
CA VAL A 22 -2.32 -6.65 -13.23
C VAL A 22 -3.70 -6.31 -12.69
N ILE A 23 -3.95 -6.54 -11.39
CA ILE A 23 -5.24 -6.22 -10.76
C ILE A 23 -5.45 -4.70 -10.75
N GLY A 24 -4.42 -3.92 -10.41
CA GLY A 24 -4.51 -2.46 -10.41
C GLY A 24 -4.87 -1.90 -11.79
N GLY A 25 -4.25 -2.41 -12.86
CA GLY A 25 -4.57 -2.03 -14.23
C GLY A 25 -6.00 -2.41 -14.65
N ALA A 26 -6.42 -3.65 -14.35
CA ALA A 26 -7.77 -4.12 -14.68
C ALA A 26 -8.85 -3.34 -13.93
N PHE A 27 -8.62 -3.02 -12.66
CA PHE A 27 -9.55 -2.22 -11.86
C PHE A 27 -9.65 -0.78 -12.36
N GLY A 28 -8.53 -0.15 -12.71
CA GLY A 28 -8.53 1.17 -13.32
C GLY A 28 -9.34 1.21 -14.62
N ALA A 29 -9.20 0.18 -15.47
CA ALA A 29 -9.99 0.05 -16.70
C ALA A 29 -11.50 -0.09 -16.43
N LEU A 30 -11.88 -0.83 -15.38
CA LEU A 30 -13.29 -0.97 -14.97
C LEU A 30 -13.87 0.39 -14.54
N VAL A 31 -13.15 1.15 -13.71
CA VAL A 31 -13.62 2.47 -13.27
C VAL A 31 -13.72 3.43 -14.45
N ASN A 32 -12.72 3.44 -15.35
CA ASN A 32 -12.76 4.27 -16.56
C ASN A 32 -13.97 3.94 -17.43
N SER A 33 -14.30 2.65 -17.61
CA SER A 33 -15.48 2.25 -18.38
C SER A 33 -16.79 2.78 -17.77
N VAL A 34 -16.90 2.81 -16.45
CA VAL A 34 -18.07 3.40 -15.76
C VAL A 34 -18.13 4.91 -15.99
N VAL A 35 -17.00 5.61 -15.90
CA VAL A 35 -16.92 7.05 -16.16
C VAL A 35 -17.30 7.35 -17.61
N GLU A 36 -16.77 6.61 -18.57
CA GLU A 36 -17.10 6.77 -19.98
C GLU A 36 -18.58 6.47 -20.28
N ALA A 37 -19.16 5.47 -19.63
CA ALA A 37 -20.55 5.07 -19.87
C ALA A 37 -21.58 5.94 -19.14
N VAL A 38 -21.23 6.55 -18.01
CA VAL A 38 -22.19 7.27 -17.14
C VAL A 38 -21.87 8.74 -17.03
N ILE A 39 -20.62 9.09 -16.68
CA ILE A 39 -20.23 10.47 -16.41
C ILE A 39 -20.08 11.27 -17.71
N ASN A 40 -19.43 10.72 -18.74
CA ASN A 40 -19.24 11.43 -20.01
C ASN A 40 -20.56 11.82 -20.68
N PRO A 41 -21.58 10.95 -20.77
CA PRO A 41 -22.89 11.34 -21.28
C PRO A 41 -23.54 12.46 -20.46
N ILE A 42 -23.44 12.40 -19.13
CA ILE A 42 -23.96 13.46 -18.25
C ILE A 42 -23.24 14.79 -18.55
N LEU A 43 -21.91 14.78 -18.64
CA LEU A 43 -21.14 15.98 -18.99
C LEU A 43 -21.49 16.51 -20.37
N ALA A 44 -21.70 15.64 -21.36
CA ALA A 44 -22.10 16.01 -22.72
C ALA A 44 -23.53 16.61 -22.78
N LEU A 45 -24.41 16.29 -21.83
CA LEU A 45 -25.73 16.94 -21.71
C LEU A 45 -25.62 18.36 -21.16
N PHE A 46 -24.70 18.60 -20.21
CA PHE A 46 -24.54 19.92 -19.57
C PHE A 46 -23.56 20.85 -20.28
N MET A 47 -22.60 20.30 -21.04
CA MET A 47 -21.64 21.05 -21.84
C MET A 47 -21.92 20.85 -23.32
N LYS A 48 -22.10 21.96 -24.05
CA LYS A 48 -22.34 21.93 -25.50
C LYS A 48 -21.09 21.41 -26.22
N ALA A 49 -21.13 20.15 -26.64
CA ALA A 49 -20.12 19.58 -27.51
C ALA A 49 -20.19 20.25 -28.91
N ASP A 50 -19.02 20.47 -29.51
CA ASP A 50 -18.92 20.87 -30.91
C ASP A 50 -19.41 19.74 -31.85
N ALA A 51 -19.48 20.01 -33.16
CA ALA A 51 -19.92 19.02 -34.15
C ALA A 51 -19.03 17.76 -34.21
N GLY A 52 -17.85 17.77 -33.58
CA GLY A 52 -16.92 16.64 -33.45
C GLY A 52 -16.96 15.96 -32.07
N GLY A 53 -17.88 16.33 -31.18
CA GLY A 53 -17.98 15.78 -29.83
C GLY A 53 -16.98 16.36 -28.83
N ASN A 54 -16.19 17.37 -29.21
CA ASN A 54 -15.23 18.01 -28.31
C ASN A 54 -15.91 19.17 -27.59
N ILE A 55 -15.75 19.18 -26.27
CA ILE A 55 -16.18 20.27 -25.43
C ILE A 55 -14.97 21.19 -25.23
N GLY A 56 -14.98 22.38 -25.83
CA GLY A 56 -13.83 23.26 -25.84
C GLY A 56 -14.06 24.60 -26.53
N PHE A 57 -13.12 25.52 -26.36
CA PHE A 57 -13.08 26.77 -27.11
C PHE A 57 -12.08 26.63 -28.25
N THR A 58 -12.52 26.94 -29.47
CA THR A 58 -11.63 27.07 -30.62
C THR A 58 -11.18 28.51 -30.72
N VAL A 59 -9.87 28.73 -30.65
CA VAL A 59 -9.26 30.04 -30.82
C VAL A 59 -8.62 30.07 -32.21
N PRO A 60 -8.98 31.04 -33.07
CA PRO A 60 -8.34 31.18 -34.37
C PRO A 60 -6.88 31.59 -34.17
N GLY A 61 -5.98 30.71 -34.56
CA GLY A 61 -4.53 30.92 -34.48
C GLY A 61 -3.95 31.46 -35.78
N LEU A 62 -2.74 32.00 -35.70
CA LEU A 62 -2.02 32.58 -36.85
C LEU A 62 -1.71 31.55 -37.97
N TYR A 63 -1.78 30.25 -37.66
CA TYR A 63 -1.47 29.13 -38.58
C TYR A 63 -2.60 28.09 -38.67
N GLY A 64 -3.79 28.41 -38.13
CA GLY A 64 -4.93 27.49 -38.05
C GLY A 64 -5.65 27.56 -36.71
N ASP A 65 -6.88 27.04 -36.68
CA ASP A 65 -7.70 26.99 -35.48
C ASP A 65 -7.11 26.03 -34.44
N VAL A 66 -6.95 26.51 -33.20
CA VAL A 66 -6.48 25.70 -32.06
C VAL A 66 -7.66 25.46 -31.14
N THR A 67 -8.07 24.19 -31.03
CA THR A 67 -9.14 23.77 -30.11
C THR A 67 -8.54 23.39 -28.76
N PHE A 68 -8.99 24.03 -27.68
CA PHE A 68 -8.64 23.67 -26.31
C PHE A 68 -9.70 22.72 -25.74
N PRO A 69 -9.42 21.40 -25.58
CA PRO A 69 -10.41 20.43 -25.13
C PRO A 69 -10.58 20.46 -23.60
N ILE A 70 -11.27 21.49 -23.10
CA ILE A 70 -11.57 21.66 -21.67
C ILE A 70 -12.42 20.50 -21.14
N GLY A 71 -13.28 19.92 -21.97
CA GLY A 71 -14.08 18.75 -21.60
C GLY A 71 -13.23 17.56 -21.18
N ASN A 72 -12.16 17.26 -21.93
CA ASN A 72 -11.28 16.13 -21.61
C ASN A 72 -10.57 16.34 -20.26
N LEU A 73 -10.21 17.59 -19.95
CA LEU A 73 -9.61 17.94 -18.66
C LEU A 73 -10.60 17.74 -17.52
N ILE A 74 -11.84 18.22 -17.68
CA ILE A 74 -12.89 18.08 -16.66
C ILE A 74 -13.25 16.60 -16.46
N THR A 75 -13.42 15.85 -17.55
CA THR A 75 -13.61 14.40 -17.51
C THR A 75 -12.48 13.73 -16.75
N ALA A 76 -11.22 14.03 -17.08
CA ALA A 76 -10.07 13.42 -16.40
C ALA A 76 -10.04 13.70 -14.89
N ILE A 77 -10.37 14.93 -14.47
CA ILE A 77 -10.47 15.30 -13.06
C ILE A 77 -11.59 14.49 -12.37
N ILE A 78 -12.76 14.37 -13.00
CA ILE A 78 -13.87 13.61 -12.44
C ILE A 78 -13.53 12.13 -12.37
N THR A 79 -12.92 11.56 -13.41
CA THR A 79 -12.43 10.17 -13.41
C THR A 79 -11.49 9.93 -12.25
N PHE A 80 -10.54 10.84 -12.00
CA PHE A 80 -9.61 10.74 -10.88
C PHE A 80 -10.34 10.76 -9.53
N LEU A 81 -11.27 11.69 -9.32
CA LEU A 81 -12.05 11.78 -8.08
C LEU A 81 -12.94 10.56 -7.85
N VAL A 82 -13.62 10.07 -8.89
CA VAL A 82 -14.44 8.85 -8.82
C VAL A 82 -13.57 7.64 -8.50
N THR A 83 -12.43 7.50 -9.18
CA THR A 83 -11.49 6.39 -8.91
C THR A 83 -10.98 6.43 -7.47
N ALA A 84 -10.56 7.61 -6.99
CA ALA A 84 -10.12 7.78 -5.61
C ALA A 84 -11.23 7.42 -4.60
N LEU A 85 -12.47 7.86 -4.86
CA LEU A 85 -13.63 7.55 -4.03
C LEU A 85 -13.92 6.05 -3.98
N VAL A 86 -13.93 5.37 -5.13
CA VAL A 86 -14.18 3.92 -5.19
C VAL A 86 -13.05 3.15 -4.48
N VAL A 87 -11.79 3.52 -4.71
CA VAL A 87 -10.65 2.88 -4.02
C VAL A 87 -10.75 3.07 -2.51
N TYR A 88 -11.10 4.27 -2.05
CA TYR A 88 -11.32 4.54 -0.63
C TYR A 88 -12.45 3.66 -0.06
N LEU A 89 -13.58 3.59 -0.74
CA LEU A 89 -14.74 2.84 -0.27
C LEU A 89 -14.50 1.32 -0.30
N VAL A 90 -13.81 0.80 -1.30
CA VAL A 90 -13.60 -0.66 -1.48
C VAL A 90 -12.41 -1.18 -0.67
N PHE A 91 -11.35 -0.41 -0.48
CA PHE A 91 -10.15 -0.89 0.22
C PHE A 91 -9.98 -0.24 1.59
N VAL A 92 -10.10 1.08 1.69
CA VAL A 92 -9.79 1.82 2.93
C VAL A 92 -10.92 1.68 3.95
N TYR A 93 -12.17 1.87 3.55
CA TYR A 93 -13.33 1.79 4.44
C TYR A 93 -13.51 0.40 5.09
N PRO A 94 -13.49 -0.74 4.37
CA PRO A 94 -13.59 -2.05 5.01
C PRO A 94 -12.37 -2.33 5.88
N MET A 95 -11.16 -1.96 5.45
CA MET A 95 -9.96 -2.14 6.28
C MET A 95 -10.08 -1.36 7.59
N ASN A 96 -10.54 -0.11 7.52
CA ASN A 96 -10.71 0.75 8.69
C ASN A 96 -11.81 0.22 9.62
N THR A 97 -12.98 -0.17 9.09
CA THR A 97 -14.07 -0.74 9.88
C THR A 97 -13.73 -2.10 10.51
N TRP A 98 -12.93 -2.92 9.83
CA TRP A 98 -12.45 -4.19 10.39
C TRP A 98 -11.43 -3.96 11.49
N LYS A 99 -10.51 -3.01 11.33
CA LYS A 99 -9.59 -2.57 12.39
C LYS A 99 -10.36 -2.05 13.61
N GLU A 100 -11.37 -1.20 13.41
CA GLU A 100 -12.23 -0.67 14.48
C GLU A 100 -13.01 -1.79 15.20
N ARG A 101 -13.53 -2.78 14.48
CA ARG A 101 -14.24 -3.93 15.07
C ARG A 101 -13.31 -4.88 15.82
N GLN A 102 -12.05 -5.01 15.40
CA GLN A 102 -11.04 -5.78 16.13
C GLN A 102 -10.58 -5.03 17.38
N ALA A 103 -10.39 -3.71 17.30
CA ALA A 103 -10.09 -2.86 18.44
C ALA A 103 -11.22 -2.87 19.49
N ALA A 104 -12.48 -2.80 19.07
CA ALA A 104 -13.65 -2.88 19.95
C ALA A 104 -13.79 -4.25 20.65
N LYS A 105 -13.34 -5.34 20.03
CA LYS A 105 -13.30 -6.67 20.64
C LYS A 105 -12.12 -6.89 21.58
N ALA A 106 -11.02 -6.16 21.37
CA ALA A 106 -9.83 -6.24 22.20
C ALA A 106 -9.89 -5.32 23.43
N GLY A 107 -10.82 -4.36 23.50
CA GLY A 107 -10.97 -3.47 24.66
C GLY A 107 -9.79 -2.52 24.89
N VAL A 108 -8.94 -2.34 23.87
CA VAL A 108 -7.76 -1.46 23.94
C VAL A 108 -8.01 -0.24 23.05
N ASP A 109 -7.99 0.93 23.68
CA ASP A 109 -8.09 2.25 23.07
C ASP A 109 -6.84 2.49 22.20
N GLN A 110 -6.95 2.33 20.87
CA GLN A 110 -5.82 2.40 19.94
C GLN A 110 -5.63 3.81 19.35
N THR A 111 -5.30 4.77 20.21
CA THR A 111 -4.37 5.83 19.78
C THR A 111 -2.95 5.27 19.59
N LYS A 112 -2.69 4.05 20.07
CA LYS A 112 -1.52 3.23 19.74
C LYS A 112 -1.93 2.08 18.85
N GLU A 113 -1.62 2.21 17.57
CA GLU A 113 -1.30 1.07 16.72
C GLU A 113 -0.13 0.36 17.46
N GLU A 114 -0.42 -0.68 18.25
CA GLU A 114 0.63 -1.62 18.65
C GLU A 114 0.79 -2.55 17.45
N PRO A 115 1.80 -2.33 16.58
CA PRO A 115 2.20 -3.38 15.67
C PRO A 115 2.50 -4.61 16.54
N LEU A 116 2.20 -5.80 16.02
CA LEU A 116 2.84 -7.03 16.51
C LEU A 116 4.31 -6.70 16.79
N PRO A 117 4.86 -7.05 17.98
CA PRO A 117 6.18 -6.61 18.39
C PRO A 117 7.12 -6.75 17.21
N ASN A 118 7.57 -5.62 16.69
CA ASN A 118 8.43 -5.62 15.50
C ASN A 118 9.62 -6.52 15.86
N GLU A 119 10.18 -7.26 14.91
CA GLU A 119 11.37 -8.08 15.16
C GLU A 119 12.43 -7.28 15.93
N GLN A 120 12.52 -5.97 15.69
CA GLN A 120 13.35 -5.03 16.45
C GLN A 120 12.96 -4.91 17.94
N GLU A 121 11.69 -4.83 18.30
CA GLU A 121 11.21 -4.78 19.69
C GLU A 121 11.43 -6.10 20.42
N LEU A 122 11.22 -7.24 19.73
CA LEU A 122 11.54 -8.55 20.28
C LEU A 122 13.04 -8.70 20.51
N LEU A 123 13.88 -8.24 19.59
CA LEU A 123 15.34 -8.26 19.76
C LEU A 123 15.82 -7.35 20.91
N ILE A 124 15.16 -6.20 21.13
CA ILE A 124 15.41 -5.34 22.29
C ILE A 124 15.03 -6.07 23.57
N GLN A 125 13.84 -6.68 23.63
CA GLN A 125 13.41 -7.47 24.79
C GLN A 125 14.37 -8.64 25.07
N ILE A 126 14.83 -9.35 24.03
CA ILE A 126 15.82 -10.43 24.17
C ILE A 126 17.16 -9.89 24.68
N ARG A 127 17.64 -8.76 24.15
CA ARG A 127 18.88 -8.11 24.63
C ARG A 127 18.78 -7.78 26.11
N ASP A 128 17.67 -7.17 26.51
CA ASP A 128 17.47 -6.72 27.88
C ASP A 128 17.37 -7.93 28.84
N LEU A 129 16.66 -8.99 28.44
CA LEU A 129 16.63 -10.25 29.19
C LEU A 129 17.99 -10.95 29.29
N LEU A 130 18.82 -10.89 28.25
CA LEU A 130 20.19 -11.44 28.28
C LEU A 130 21.12 -10.60 29.16
N GLN A 131 20.97 -9.28 29.15
CA GLN A 131 21.71 -8.37 30.01
C GLN A 131 21.35 -8.62 31.49
N ASP A 132 20.07 -8.77 31.80
CA ASP A 132 19.60 -9.11 33.14
C ASP A 132 20.15 -10.47 33.60
N ARG A 133 20.16 -11.49 32.72
CA ARG A 133 20.77 -12.79 33.03
C ARG A 133 22.26 -12.68 33.34
N LYS A 134 23.02 -11.87 32.58
CA LYS A 134 24.45 -11.61 32.85
C LYS A 134 24.65 -10.93 34.21
N LEU A 135 23.81 -9.96 34.56
CA LEU A 135 23.86 -9.28 35.85
C LEU A 135 23.47 -10.20 37.03
N LEU A 136 22.67 -11.23 36.80
CA LEU A 136 22.35 -12.25 37.81
C LEU A 136 23.52 -13.22 38.01
N ASP A 137 24.24 -13.57 36.95
CA ASP A 137 25.45 -14.40 37.01
C ASP A 137 26.59 -13.70 37.79
N GLU A 138 26.77 -12.40 37.55
CA GLU A 138 27.74 -11.55 38.27
C GLU A 138 27.39 -11.34 39.76
N ARG A 139 26.11 -11.46 40.14
CA ARG A 139 25.64 -11.31 41.54
C ARG A 139 25.51 -12.64 42.29
N GLY A 140 25.53 -13.77 41.58
CA GLY A 140 25.14 -15.09 42.11
C GLY A 140 26.26 -16.10 42.32
N ALA A 141 27.49 -15.88 41.83
CA ALA A 141 28.54 -16.89 41.98
C ALA A 141 29.45 -16.61 43.20
N PRO A 142 29.54 -17.52 44.21
CA PRO A 142 30.83 -17.75 44.83
C PRO A 142 31.76 -18.24 43.71
N VAL A 143 32.90 -17.58 43.54
CA VAL A 143 33.95 -17.98 42.59
C VAL A 143 34.28 -19.44 42.87
N ALA A 144 33.79 -20.36 42.02
CA ALA A 144 34.25 -21.74 42.05
C ALA A 144 35.74 -21.71 41.73
N PRO A 145 36.60 -22.37 42.52
CA PRO A 145 38.03 -22.34 42.26
C PRO A 145 38.30 -22.93 40.88
N ALA A 146 39.20 -22.29 40.13
CA ALA A 146 39.65 -22.75 38.83
C ALA A 146 40.05 -24.23 38.92
N PRO A 147 39.76 -25.06 37.90
CA PRO A 147 40.24 -26.43 37.88
C PRO A 147 41.77 -26.39 37.83
N THR A 148 42.41 -26.73 38.94
CA THR A 148 43.85 -26.95 39.01
C THR A 148 44.18 -28.09 38.05
N ALA A 149 45.05 -27.80 37.08
CA ALA A 149 45.58 -28.79 36.16
C ALA A 149 46.20 -29.97 36.94
N PRO A 150 46.08 -31.22 36.47
CA PRO A 150 46.79 -32.32 37.09
C PRO A 150 48.29 -32.13 36.85
N GLU A 151 49.05 -31.99 37.93
CA GLU A 151 50.50 -32.16 37.91
C GLU A 151 50.80 -33.61 37.49
N THR A 152 51.40 -33.79 36.32
CA THR A 152 52.03 -35.04 35.91
C THR A 152 53.54 -34.84 35.90
N THR A 153 54.18 -35.36 36.96
CA THR A 153 55.54 -35.90 36.94
C THR A 153 55.66 -37.13 36.05
#